data_AF-A0A1G8UBV9-F1
#
_entry.id   AF-A0A1G8UBV9-F1
#
_cell.length_a   1.000
_cell.length_b   1.000
_cell.length_c   1.000
_cell.angle_alpha   90.00
_cell.angle_beta   90.00
_cell.angle_gamma   90.00
#
_symmetry.space_group_name_H-M   'P 1'
#
loop_
_entity.id
_entity.type
_entity.pdbx_description
1 polymer ?
#
loop_
_entity_poly.entity_id
_entity_poly.type
_entity_poly.pdbx_seq_one_letter_code
_entity_poly.pdbx_strand_id
1 'polypeptide(L)'
;MTRFAILRPHMEDGVPLVRAAEAAGVPVRTARRWLARFRQDGVAGLARKERADRGRRKLPDGLVRTVEGMALTRPPPSAAAIHKRLLEIAHEQEWPVPARRTVRAIIAALDPAMRTLAHDGPATYRDRYELVHRHRAARPNALWQCDHTELDILVVAPGRRLLRPWLTLVLDDYSRAIAGYSLLIDAPSAMNTALALRQAIWRKDDPDWQICGIPDVLYVDHGSDFTSIHIAQVAADLQMRLVYSTVARPQGRGKIERLFGSVNTELLASLPGRLLGGKPVTPPRLTLSELDAAVHAFVVKHYNSRSHPATGTSPNSAWVADGWLPRMPDRLEELDELLVLVARPRVVGRDGIRFGGLRYLDPTLAAFVGERVTIRHDPRDVAEIRVYHRDRFLCRAINAEHADRTVSLRDVQAARRARRKALRTGINQRIAAVPAVPDARANPDAISDPVSASGRRHPRLKVYRED
;
A
#
# COMPACT_ATOMS: atom_id res chain seq x y z
N MET A 1 24.52 24.07 42.07
CA MET A 1 25.31 25.29 41.81
C MET A 1 24.94 26.45 42.73
N THR A 2 23.66 26.83 42.87
CA THR A 2 23.24 28.03 43.63
C THR A 2 23.68 28.06 45.11
N ARG A 3 23.72 26.91 45.81
CA ARG A 3 24.10 26.86 47.24
C ARG A 3 25.60 27.01 47.48
N PHE A 4 26.43 26.58 46.54
CA PHE A 4 27.88 26.72 46.66
C PHE A 4 28.31 28.17 46.43
N ALA A 5 27.68 28.85 45.47
CA ALA A 5 27.90 30.28 45.21
C ALA A 5 27.67 31.17 46.45
N ILE A 6 26.77 30.76 47.36
CA ILE A 6 26.47 31.48 48.60
C ILE A 6 27.56 31.25 49.68
N LEU A 7 28.21 30.08 49.67
CA LEU A 7 29.28 29.76 50.61
C LEU A 7 30.66 30.22 50.11
N ARG A 8 30.84 30.36 48.79
CA ARG A 8 32.13 30.69 48.17
C ARG A 8 32.82 31.91 48.78
N PRO A 9 32.16 33.06 49.01
CA PRO A 9 32.82 34.23 49.59
C PRO A 9 33.37 33.99 51.00
N HIS A 10 32.70 33.12 51.77
CA HIS A 10 33.18 32.74 53.09
C HIS A 10 34.38 31.79 53.04
N MET A 11 34.47 30.99 51.99
CA MET A 11 35.45 29.90 51.88
C MET A 11 36.73 30.31 51.15
N GLU A 12 36.61 31.17 50.14
CA GLU A 12 37.72 31.58 49.27
C GLU A 12 38.20 32.99 49.62
N ASP A 13 37.28 33.89 49.97
CA ASP A 13 37.56 35.33 50.12
C ASP A 13 37.63 35.78 51.59
N GLY A 14 37.56 34.86 52.56
CA GLY A 14 37.66 35.15 54.00
C GLY A 14 36.49 35.95 54.60
N VAL A 15 35.40 36.14 53.85
CA VAL A 15 34.23 36.91 54.31
C VAL A 15 33.52 36.19 55.46
N PRO A 16 33.09 36.86 56.54
CA PRO A 16 32.28 36.20 57.57
C PRO A 16 31.00 35.58 57.00
N LEU A 17 30.70 34.32 57.36
CA LEU A 17 29.54 33.57 56.84
C LEU A 17 28.21 34.31 57.01
N VAL A 18 28.09 35.11 58.07
CA VAL A 18 26.91 35.94 58.35
C VAL A 18 26.68 36.95 57.23
N ARG A 19 27.72 37.66 56.79
CA ARG A 19 27.64 38.63 55.70
C ARG A 19 27.38 37.97 54.35
N ALA A 20 28.02 36.83 54.09
CA ALA A 20 27.76 36.05 52.87
C ALA A 20 26.30 35.53 52.82
N ALA A 21 25.74 35.15 53.97
CA ALA A 21 24.35 34.69 54.08
C ALA A 21 23.34 35.85 53.92
N GLU A 22 23.61 37.00 54.53
CA GLU A 22 22.79 38.22 54.40
C GLU A 22 22.76 38.74 52.97
N ALA A 23 23.93 38.85 52.31
CA ALA A 23 24.03 39.28 50.92
C ALA A 23 23.27 38.37 49.95
N ALA A 24 23.13 37.08 50.29
CA ALA A 24 22.37 36.10 49.51
C ALA A 24 20.90 35.97 49.94
N GLY A 25 20.42 36.75 50.92
CA GLY A 25 19.05 36.64 51.45
C GLY A 25 18.74 35.29 52.11
N VAL A 26 19.76 34.57 52.61
CA VAL A 26 19.61 33.26 53.24
C VAL A 26 19.77 33.38 54.76
N PRO A 27 18.86 32.78 55.57
CA PRO A 27 19.02 32.76 57.01
C PRO A 27 20.35 32.13 57.43
N VAL A 28 21.08 32.77 58.35
CA VAL A 28 22.41 32.33 58.83
C VAL A 28 22.41 30.87 59.29
N ARG A 29 21.33 30.40 59.93
CA ARG A 29 21.14 28.98 60.33
C ARG A 29 21.23 28.02 59.13
N THR A 30 20.67 28.43 57.99
CA THR A 30 20.64 27.63 56.76
C THR A 30 22.02 27.61 56.10
N ALA A 31 22.71 28.74 56.06
CA ALA A 31 24.08 28.83 55.59
C ALA A 31 25.05 28.00 56.45
N ARG A 32 24.92 28.04 57.79
CA ARG A 32 25.68 27.17 58.71
C ARG A 32 25.44 25.69 58.45
N ARG A 33 24.17 25.29 58.24
CA ARG A 33 23.83 23.90 57.90
C ARG A 33 24.42 23.46 56.56
N TRP A 34 24.44 24.34 55.56
CA TRP A 34 25.07 24.05 54.27
C TRP A 34 26.58 23.94 54.39
N LEU A 35 27.23 24.84 55.13
CA LEU A 35 28.67 24.79 55.39
C LEU A 35 29.07 23.51 56.13
N ALA A 36 28.30 23.09 57.13
CA ALA A 36 28.54 21.83 57.84
C ALA A 36 28.45 20.60 56.90
N ARG A 37 27.43 20.55 56.04
CA ARG A 37 27.28 19.48 55.04
C ARG A 37 28.36 19.51 53.97
N PHE A 38 28.80 20.71 53.58
CA PHE A 38 29.89 20.86 52.63
C PHE A 38 31.22 20.38 53.23
N ARG A 39 31.49 20.68 54.51
CA ARG A 39 32.69 20.19 55.21
C ARG A 39 32.72 18.67 55.37
N GLN A 40 31.55 18.03 55.49
CA GLN A 40 31.44 16.58 55.63
C GLN A 40 31.49 15.85 54.28
N ASP A 41 30.70 16.30 53.30
CA ASP A 41 30.43 15.55 52.06
C ASP A 41 30.85 16.34 50.79
N GLY A 42 31.61 17.42 50.92
CA GLY A 42 32.02 18.28 49.81
C GLY A 42 30.85 18.92 49.07
N VAL A 43 31.03 19.21 47.78
CA VAL A 43 29.97 19.78 46.91
C VAL A 43 28.73 18.88 46.87
N ALA A 44 28.88 17.57 46.99
CA ALA A 44 27.77 16.61 46.99
C ALA A 44 26.83 16.81 48.20
N GLY A 45 27.36 17.22 49.37
CA GLY A 45 26.57 17.56 50.55
C GLY A 45 25.63 18.76 50.38
N LEU A 46 25.90 19.61 49.38
CA LEU A 46 25.04 20.75 49.03
C LEU A 46 23.91 20.38 48.07
N ALA A 47 23.92 19.18 47.48
CA ALA A 47 22.82 18.70 46.67
C ALA A 47 21.52 18.67 47.49
N ARG A 48 20.38 18.90 46.83
CA ARG A 48 19.07 18.75 47.47
C ARG A 48 18.85 17.25 47.66
N LYS A 49 19.03 16.73 48.87
CA LYS A 49 18.60 15.36 49.21
C LYS A 49 17.12 15.24 48.84
N GLU A 50 16.82 14.41 47.85
CA GLU A 50 15.45 14.00 47.58
C GLU A 50 14.95 13.23 48.80
N ARG A 51 13.66 13.36 49.12
CA ARG A 51 13.10 12.65 50.27
C ARG A 51 13.14 11.14 49.98
N ALA A 52 13.58 10.36 50.95
CA ALA A 52 13.76 8.90 50.82
C ALA A 52 12.45 8.13 50.57
N ASP A 53 11.30 8.76 50.78
CA ASP A 53 9.96 8.20 50.59
C ASP A 53 9.37 8.49 49.19
N ARG A 54 10.09 9.21 48.33
CA ARG A 54 9.62 9.53 46.97
C ARG A 54 9.57 8.24 46.14
N GLY A 55 8.36 7.70 45.97
CA GLY A 55 8.10 6.49 45.17
C GLY A 55 7.74 5.25 45.98
N ARG A 56 7.93 5.23 47.31
CA ARG A 56 7.49 4.11 48.16
C ARG A 56 6.01 4.28 48.50
N ARG A 57 5.14 3.56 47.78
CA ARG A 57 3.70 3.49 48.10
C ARG A 57 3.56 2.78 49.45
N LYS A 58 2.97 3.42 50.46
CA LYS A 58 2.59 2.79 51.76
C LYS A 58 1.39 1.84 51.62
N LEU A 59 1.32 1.10 50.52
CA LEU A 59 0.21 0.20 50.21
C LEU A 59 0.75 -1.23 50.20
N PRO A 60 -0.05 -2.22 50.64
CA PRO A 60 0.32 -3.61 50.49
C PRO A 60 0.58 -3.96 49.02
N ASP A 61 1.63 -4.72 48.74
CA ASP A 61 1.96 -5.13 47.37
C ASP A 61 0.85 -5.96 46.73
N GLY A 62 0.13 -6.75 47.53
CA GLY A 62 -1.05 -7.51 47.09
C GLY A 62 -2.16 -6.61 46.54
N LEU A 63 -2.39 -5.45 47.19
CA LEU A 63 -3.37 -4.46 46.74
C LEU A 63 -2.96 -3.85 45.39
N VAL A 64 -1.70 -3.46 45.26
CA VAL A 64 -1.18 -2.88 44.01
C VAL A 64 -1.31 -3.87 42.86
N ARG A 65 -0.86 -5.11 43.06
CA ARG A 65 -0.99 -6.19 42.05
C ARG A 65 -2.43 -6.47 41.66
N THR A 66 -3.36 -6.42 42.62
CA THR A 66 -4.79 -6.63 42.37
C THR A 66 -5.36 -5.53 41.49
N VAL A 67 -4.99 -4.26 41.74
CA VAL A 67 -5.38 -3.12 40.88
C VAL A 67 -4.78 -3.25 39.48
N GLU A 68 -3.49 -3.58 39.38
CA GLU A 68 -2.80 -3.76 38.10
C GLU A 68 -3.42 -4.90 37.28
N GLY A 69 -3.69 -6.05 37.91
CA GLY A 69 -4.35 -7.19 37.28
C GLY A 69 -5.73 -6.82 36.73
N MET A 70 -6.57 -6.18 37.54
CA MET A 70 -7.89 -5.70 37.08
C MET A 70 -7.77 -4.71 35.92
N ALA A 71 -6.78 -3.81 35.98
CA ALA A 71 -6.56 -2.80 34.94
C ALA A 71 -6.14 -3.39 33.59
N LEU A 72 -5.62 -4.62 33.55
CA LEU A 72 -5.18 -5.30 32.32
C LEU A 72 -6.24 -6.28 31.76
N THR A 73 -7.41 -6.40 32.39
CA THR A 73 -8.48 -7.29 31.90
C THR A 73 -9.17 -6.76 30.63
N ARG A 74 -9.82 -7.67 29.87
CA ARG A 74 -10.71 -7.34 28.75
C ARG A 74 -12.16 -7.70 29.08
N PRO A 75 -13.13 -6.81 28.81
CA PRO A 75 -12.97 -5.43 28.32
C PRO A 75 -12.32 -4.51 29.39
N PRO A 76 -11.61 -3.42 29.00
CA PRO A 76 -10.91 -2.54 29.94
C PRO A 76 -11.89 -1.90 30.94
N PRO A 77 -11.80 -2.21 32.24
CA PRO A 77 -12.70 -1.65 33.23
C PRO A 77 -12.33 -0.19 33.53
N SER A 78 -13.33 0.64 33.80
CA SER A 78 -13.08 2.01 34.23
C SER A 78 -12.38 2.03 35.60
N ALA A 79 -11.57 3.06 35.87
CA ALA A 79 -10.94 3.22 37.19
C ALA A 79 -11.96 3.26 38.36
N ALA A 80 -13.22 3.67 38.08
CA ALA A 80 -14.31 3.63 39.04
C ALA A 80 -14.81 2.20 39.30
N ALA A 81 -14.91 1.38 38.25
CA ALA A 81 -15.27 -0.04 38.37
C ALA A 81 -14.20 -0.83 39.15
N ILE A 82 -12.92 -0.59 38.83
CA ILE A 82 -11.78 -1.18 39.56
C ILE A 82 -11.84 -0.76 41.04
N HIS A 83 -12.06 0.52 41.34
CA HIS A 83 -12.16 1.00 42.72
C HIS A 83 -13.33 0.34 43.48
N LYS A 84 -14.50 0.20 42.85
CA LYS A 84 -15.66 -0.47 43.47
C LYS A 84 -15.34 -1.92 43.83
N ARG A 85 -14.77 -2.68 42.90
CA ARG A 85 -14.41 -4.09 43.13
C ARG A 85 -13.29 -4.24 44.16
N LEU A 86 -12.37 -3.28 44.20
CA LEU A 86 -11.29 -3.26 45.18
C LEU A 86 -11.78 -3.04 46.62
N LEU A 87 -12.91 -2.35 46.83
CA LEU A 87 -13.49 -2.18 48.17
C LEU A 87 -13.88 -3.52 48.79
N GLU A 88 -14.50 -4.39 47.99
CA GLU A 88 -14.94 -5.72 48.40
C GLU A 88 -13.71 -6.58 48.77
N ILE A 89 -12.71 -6.61 47.89
CA ILE A 89 -11.48 -7.41 48.10
C ILE A 89 -10.65 -6.87 49.27
N ALA A 90 -10.55 -5.54 49.42
CA ALA A 90 -9.79 -4.94 50.52
C ALA A 90 -10.43 -5.24 51.88
N HIS A 91 -11.75 -5.36 51.96
CA HIS A 91 -12.44 -5.77 53.17
C HIS A 91 -12.15 -7.24 53.52
N GLU A 92 -12.23 -8.15 52.53
CA GLU A 92 -11.93 -9.57 52.72
C GLU A 92 -10.47 -9.85 53.11
N GLN A 93 -9.53 -9.03 52.62
CA GLN A 93 -8.09 -9.18 52.83
C GLN A 93 -7.53 -8.25 53.93
N GLU A 94 -8.40 -7.55 54.65
CA GLU A 94 -8.04 -6.56 55.70
C GLU A 94 -7.02 -5.50 55.23
N TRP A 95 -7.10 -5.09 53.96
CA TRP A 95 -6.22 -4.07 53.38
C TRP A 95 -6.75 -2.64 53.62
N PRO A 96 -5.86 -1.64 53.77
CA PRO A 96 -6.28 -0.25 53.82
C PRO A 96 -6.93 0.17 52.51
N VAL A 97 -8.16 0.70 52.60
CA VAL A 97 -8.93 1.15 51.44
C VAL A 97 -8.24 2.34 50.77
N PRO A 98 -7.79 2.22 49.51
CA PRO A 98 -7.13 3.31 48.82
C PRO A 98 -8.15 4.29 48.24
N ALA A 99 -7.80 5.57 48.20
CA ALA A 99 -8.60 6.57 47.51
C ALA A 99 -8.67 6.29 46.00
N ARG A 100 -9.76 6.72 45.33
CA ARG A 100 -9.89 6.63 43.86
C ARG A 100 -8.70 7.25 43.11
N ARG A 101 -8.14 8.35 43.63
CA ARG A 101 -6.94 8.99 43.08
C ARG A 101 -5.73 8.05 43.10
N THR A 102 -5.60 7.26 44.16
CA THR A 102 -4.53 6.26 44.32
C THR A 102 -4.66 5.14 43.30
N VAL A 103 -5.88 4.61 43.10
CA VAL A 103 -6.15 3.62 42.04
C VAL A 103 -5.81 4.17 40.67
N ARG A 104 -6.23 5.39 40.35
CA ARG A 104 -5.85 6.06 39.09
C ARG A 104 -4.34 6.23 38.95
N ALA A 105 -3.63 6.56 40.03
CA ALA A 105 -2.18 6.69 40.01
C ALA A 105 -1.46 5.33 39.83
N ILE A 106 -2.01 4.23 40.36
CA ILE A 106 -1.51 2.88 40.10
C ILE A 106 -1.68 2.54 38.61
N ILE A 107 -2.88 2.73 38.06
CA ILE A 107 -3.18 2.46 36.64
C ILE A 107 -2.34 3.34 35.70
N ALA A 108 -2.11 4.61 36.07
CA ALA A 108 -1.29 5.53 35.28
C ALA A 108 0.20 5.20 35.31
N ALA A 109 0.66 4.47 36.35
CA ALA A 109 2.04 4.04 36.47
C ALA A 109 2.33 2.71 35.76
N LEU A 110 1.30 1.97 35.33
CA LEU A 110 1.47 0.80 34.47
C LEU A 110 2.20 1.19 33.18
N ASP A 111 3.10 0.31 32.74
CA ASP A 111 3.78 0.44 31.46
C ASP A 111 2.74 0.65 30.34
N PRO A 112 2.79 1.78 29.61
CA PRO A 112 1.93 2.01 28.44
C PRO A 112 1.97 0.87 27.43
N ALA A 113 3.13 0.23 27.24
CA ALA A 113 3.32 -0.88 26.31
C ALA A 113 2.52 -2.12 26.77
N MET A 114 2.57 -2.43 28.07
CA MET A 114 1.79 -3.53 28.67
C MET A 114 0.28 -3.31 28.51
N ARG A 115 -0.20 -2.07 28.72
CA ARG A 115 -1.63 -1.74 28.53
C ARG A 115 -2.06 -1.84 27.07
N THR A 116 -1.24 -1.36 26.13
CA THR A 116 -1.54 -1.52 24.69
C THR A 116 -1.59 -2.99 24.30
N LEU A 117 -0.65 -3.82 24.77
CA LEU A 117 -0.70 -5.26 24.50
C LEU A 117 -1.96 -5.90 25.09
N ALA A 118 -2.28 -5.55 26.35
CA ALA A 118 -3.43 -6.08 27.06
C ALA A 118 -4.76 -5.68 26.43
N HIS A 119 -4.95 -4.45 25.94
CA HIS A 119 -6.24 -3.96 25.44
C HIS A 119 -6.38 -3.97 23.92
N ASP A 120 -5.34 -3.53 23.21
CA ASP A 120 -5.35 -3.34 21.76
C ASP A 120 -4.76 -4.55 21.03
N GLY A 121 -4.02 -5.41 21.75
CA GLY A 121 -3.49 -6.67 21.26
C GLY A 121 -2.10 -6.57 20.60
N PRO A 122 -1.56 -7.70 20.15
CA PRO A 122 -0.19 -7.78 19.65
C PRO A 122 0.07 -6.95 18.40
N ALA A 123 -0.92 -6.72 17.52
CA ALA A 123 -0.71 -5.93 16.31
C ALA A 123 -0.40 -4.45 16.65
N THR A 124 -1.25 -3.81 17.45
CA THR A 124 -1.09 -2.42 17.88
C THR A 124 0.14 -2.23 18.77
N TYR A 125 0.45 -3.22 19.61
CA TYR A 125 1.68 -3.20 20.41
C TYR A 125 2.92 -3.12 19.52
N ARG A 126 3.01 -3.98 18.50
CA ARG A 126 4.16 -4.02 17.59
C ARG A 126 4.33 -2.70 16.85
N ASP A 127 3.24 -2.14 16.34
CA ASP A 127 3.26 -0.85 15.63
C ASP A 127 3.79 0.31 16.50
N ARG A 128 3.42 0.34 17.79
CA ARG A 128 3.79 1.44 18.70
C ARG A 128 5.10 1.25 19.44
N TYR A 129 5.47 0.03 19.80
CA TYR A 129 6.54 -0.24 20.76
C TYR A 129 7.64 -1.18 20.25
N GLU A 130 7.45 -1.95 19.18
CA GLU A 130 8.55 -2.73 18.64
C GLU A 130 9.52 -1.84 17.86
N LEU A 131 10.82 -2.01 18.16
CA LEU A 131 11.89 -1.31 17.45
C LEU A 131 11.96 -1.83 16.01
N VAL A 132 11.63 -0.97 15.04
CA VAL A 132 11.77 -1.30 13.62
C VAL A 132 13.21 -1.02 13.17
N HIS A 133 13.98 -2.07 12.86
CA HIS A 133 15.26 -1.91 12.21
C HIS A 133 15.06 -1.38 10.78
N ARG A 134 15.46 -0.14 10.54
CA ARG A 134 15.34 0.50 9.22
C ARG A 134 16.47 0.01 8.31
N HIS A 135 16.23 -1.09 7.63
CA HIS A 135 17.13 -1.58 6.59
C HIS A 135 17.11 -0.67 5.36
N ARG A 136 18.24 -0.51 4.70
CA ARG A 136 18.40 0.07 3.36
C ARG A 136 19.33 -0.86 2.60
N ALA A 137 18.98 -1.21 1.36
CA ALA A 137 19.85 -1.95 0.47
C ALA A 137 21.21 -1.26 0.32
N ALA A 138 22.25 -1.99 -0.07
CA ALA A 138 23.61 -1.45 -0.13
C ALA A 138 23.87 -0.58 -1.37
N ARG A 139 23.15 -0.84 -2.47
CA ARG A 139 23.33 -0.20 -3.78
C ARG A 139 22.02 -0.14 -4.57
N PRO A 140 21.92 0.72 -5.59
CA PRO A 140 20.79 0.70 -6.53
C PRO A 140 20.59 -0.70 -7.13
N ASN A 141 19.33 -1.07 -7.37
CA ASN A 141 18.86 -2.36 -7.89
C ASN A 141 19.24 -3.60 -7.05
N ALA A 142 19.83 -3.46 -5.86
CA ALA A 142 20.06 -4.63 -5.00
C ALA A 142 18.74 -5.21 -4.44
N LEU A 143 17.73 -4.36 -4.20
CA LEU A 143 16.42 -4.81 -3.76
C LEU A 143 15.35 -3.89 -4.30
N TRP A 144 14.38 -4.46 -5.01
CA TRP A 144 13.15 -3.79 -5.39
C TRP A 144 11.98 -4.31 -4.57
N GLN A 145 11.10 -3.42 -4.13
CA GLN A 145 9.82 -3.77 -3.52
C GLN A 145 8.72 -3.60 -4.57
N CYS A 146 7.83 -4.58 -4.72
CA CYS A 146 6.68 -4.48 -5.60
C CYS A 146 5.40 -4.81 -4.84
N ASP A 147 4.39 -3.95 -5.01
CA ASP A 147 3.12 -4.07 -4.31
C ASP A 147 2.01 -3.37 -5.09
N HIS A 148 0.76 -3.66 -4.73
CA HIS A 148 -0.42 -3.09 -5.38
C HIS A 148 -1.40 -2.50 -4.36
N THR A 149 -2.11 -1.45 -4.77
CA THR A 149 -3.20 -0.87 -3.99
C THR A 149 -4.37 -0.48 -4.89
N GLU A 150 -5.59 -0.63 -4.39
CA GLU A 150 -6.76 0.01 -5.00
C GLU A 150 -6.69 1.50 -4.67
N LEU A 151 -6.77 2.38 -5.68
CA LEU A 151 -6.66 3.80 -5.45
C LEU A 151 -7.95 4.39 -4.89
N ASP A 152 -7.80 5.39 -4.03
CA ASP A 152 -8.91 6.19 -3.50
C ASP A 152 -9.35 7.27 -4.49
N ILE A 153 -9.66 6.86 -5.72
CA ILE A 153 -10.16 7.72 -6.80
C ILE A 153 -11.11 6.96 -7.70
N LEU A 154 -12.16 7.63 -8.18
CA LEU A 154 -13.05 7.10 -9.21
C LEU A 154 -12.66 7.65 -10.58
N VAL A 155 -12.51 6.75 -11.55
CA VAL A 155 -12.34 7.08 -12.96
C VAL A 155 -13.59 6.73 -13.76
N VAL A 156 -13.82 7.49 -14.84
CA VAL A 156 -14.90 7.30 -15.79
C VAL A 156 -14.45 6.30 -16.84
N ALA A 157 -15.02 5.09 -16.79
CA ALA A 157 -14.82 4.06 -17.79
C ALA A 157 -15.81 4.22 -18.96
N PRO A 158 -15.53 3.59 -20.13
CA PRO A 158 -16.46 3.55 -21.25
C PRO A 158 -17.89 3.14 -20.83
N GLY A 159 -18.89 3.86 -21.32
CA GLY A 159 -20.29 3.69 -20.91
C GLY A 159 -20.66 4.42 -19.62
N ARG A 160 -19.84 5.40 -19.17
CA ARG A 160 -20.05 6.25 -17.98
C ARG A 160 -20.12 5.47 -16.66
N ARG A 161 -19.45 4.32 -16.59
CA ARG A 161 -19.32 3.54 -15.36
C ARG A 161 -18.19 4.13 -14.52
N LEU A 162 -18.43 4.33 -13.23
CA LEU A 162 -17.40 4.77 -12.29
C LEU A 162 -16.71 3.55 -11.70
N LEU A 163 -15.38 3.53 -11.75
CA LEU A 163 -14.55 2.40 -11.31
C LEU A 163 -13.36 2.91 -10.52
N ARG A 164 -12.88 2.12 -9.57
CA ARG A 164 -11.62 2.37 -8.86
C ARG A 164 -10.50 1.58 -9.54
N PRO A 165 -9.42 2.25 -9.98
CA PRO A 165 -8.28 1.56 -10.55
C PRO A 165 -7.35 1.02 -9.47
N TRP A 166 -6.64 -0.05 -9.81
CA TRP A 166 -5.52 -0.61 -9.08
C TRP A 166 -4.20 -0.07 -9.63
N LEU A 167 -3.33 0.36 -8.72
CA LEU A 167 -1.98 0.80 -9.02
C LEU A 167 -0.99 -0.21 -8.46
N THR A 168 -0.14 -0.74 -9.33
CA THR A 168 1.04 -1.53 -8.96
C THR A 168 2.27 -0.65 -9.05
N LEU A 169 3.12 -0.61 -8.02
CA LEU A 169 4.37 0.17 -8.00
C LEU A 169 5.56 -0.74 -7.76
N VAL A 170 6.67 -0.42 -8.42
CA VAL A 170 7.99 -1.02 -8.20
C VAL A 170 8.92 0.05 -7.66
N LEU A 171 9.44 -0.16 -6.45
CA LEU A 171 10.25 0.79 -5.70
C LEU A 171 11.67 0.25 -5.51
N ASP A 172 12.67 1.03 -5.88
CA ASP A 172 14.06 0.74 -5.51
C ASP A 172 14.32 1.07 -4.03
N ASP A 173 14.78 0.08 -3.27
CA ASP A 173 14.94 0.18 -1.82
C ASP A 173 16.07 1.14 -1.39
N TYR A 174 17.12 1.22 -2.20
CA TYR A 174 18.31 2.04 -1.95
C TYR A 174 18.02 3.51 -2.24
N SER A 175 17.57 3.83 -3.46
CA SER A 175 17.41 5.20 -3.94
C SER A 175 16.06 5.80 -3.57
N ARG A 176 15.07 4.96 -3.25
CA ARG A 176 13.65 5.33 -3.10
C ARG A 176 12.98 5.70 -4.41
N ALA A 177 13.60 5.42 -5.54
CA ALA A 177 13.03 5.78 -6.83
C ALA A 177 11.95 4.79 -7.24
N ILE A 178 10.88 5.31 -7.83
CA ILE A 178 9.88 4.49 -8.49
C ILE A 178 10.50 4.02 -9.81
N ALA A 179 10.74 2.72 -9.91
CA ALA A 179 11.33 2.10 -11.10
C ALA A 179 10.28 1.89 -12.20
N GLY A 180 9.06 1.53 -11.84
CA GLY A 180 7.97 1.28 -12.79
C GLY A 180 6.62 1.21 -12.09
N TYR A 181 5.55 1.31 -12.88
CA TYR A 181 4.19 1.15 -12.39
C TYR A 181 3.27 0.50 -13.44
N SER A 182 2.10 0.07 -12.99
CA SER A 182 1.00 -0.35 -13.86
C SER A 182 -0.33 0.09 -13.26
N LEU A 183 -1.18 0.71 -14.07
CA LEU A 183 -2.49 1.24 -13.67
C LEU A 183 -3.60 0.52 -14.45
N LEU A 184 -4.43 -0.24 -13.77
CA LEU A 184 -5.45 -1.09 -14.38
C LEU A 184 -6.77 -1.05 -13.60
N ILE A 185 -7.89 -1.31 -14.27
CA ILE A 185 -9.21 -1.37 -13.61
C ILE A 185 -9.44 -2.70 -12.89
N ASP A 186 -8.78 -3.75 -13.36
CA ASP A 186 -8.96 -5.08 -12.80
C ASP A 186 -8.17 -5.27 -11.52
N ALA A 187 -8.69 -6.17 -10.70
CA ALA A 187 -7.98 -6.62 -9.52
C ALA A 187 -6.55 -7.07 -9.87
N PRO A 188 -5.63 -7.01 -8.91
CA PRO A 188 -4.26 -7.47 -9.07
C PRO A 188 -4.22 -8.88 -9.64
N SER A 189 -3.22 -9.09 -10.50
CA SER A 189 -2.96 -10.37 -11.15
C SER A 189 -1.47 -10.46 -11.47
N ALA A 190 -0.97 -11.68 -11.73
CA ALA A 190 0.42 -11.87 -12.18
C ALA A 190 0.76 -11.01 -13.40
N MET A 191 -0.21 -10.77 -14.29
CA MET A 191 -0.06 -9.88 -15.45
C MET A 191 0.20 -8.43 -15.03
N ASN A 192 -0.51 -7.92 -14.01
CA ASN A 192 -0.36 -6.53 -13.56
C ASN A 192 1.06 -6.28 -13.04
N THR A 193 1.56 -7.22 -12.23
CA THR A 193 2.94 -7.23 -11.74
C THR A 193 3.93 -7.30 -12.89
N ALA A 194 3.72 -8.20 -13.84
CA ALA A 194 4.65 -8.38 -14.94
C ALA A 194 4.76 -7.15 -15.85
N LEU A 195 3.64 -6.45 -16.10
CA LEU A 195 3.63 -5.17 -16.82
C LEU A 195 4.40 -4.07 -16.09
N ALA A 196 4.24 -3.98 -14.77
CA ALA A 196 4.98 -3.02 -13.95
C ALA A 196 6.49 -3.33 -13.94
N LEU A 197 6.86 -4.61 -13.82
CA LEU A 197 8.25 -5.07 -13.90
C LEU A 197 8.85 -4.83 -15.28
N ARG A 198 8.10 -5.05 -16.36
CA ARG A 198 8.58 -4.83 -17.74
C ARG A 198 8.93 -3.36 -17.94
N GLN A 199 8.06 -2.44 -17.51
CA GLN A 199 8.38 -1.01 -17.51
C GLN A 199 9.55 -0.69 -16.58
N ALA A 200 9.61 -1.31 -15.40
CA ALA A 200 10.67 -1.07 -14.43
C ALA A 200 12.06 -1.46 -14.93
N ILE A 201 12.17 -2.63 -15.56
CA ILE A 201 13.42 -3.22 -16.03
C ILE A 201 13.92 -2.50 -17.30
N TRP A 202 13.03 -2.21 -18.25
CA TRP A 202 13.45 -1.58 -19.50
C TRP A 202 13.77 -0.10 -19.34
N ARG A 203 14.53 0.44 -20.31
CA ARG A 203 14.79 1.89 -20.41
C ARG A 203 13.50 2.62 -20.77
N LYS A 204 13.30 3.80 -20.21
CA LYS A 204 12.12 4.63 -20.48
C LYS A 204 12.44 5.62 -21.59
N ASP A 205 11.42 5.99 -22.34
CA ASP A 205 11.53 7.02 -23.37
C ASP A 205 11.66 8.43 -22.74
N ASP A 206 11.15 8.65 -21.53
CA ASP A 206 11.33 9.89 -20.79
C ASP A 206 12.74 9.94 -20.16
N PRO A 207 13.62 10.88 -20.56
CA PRO A 207 14.99 10.96 -20.07
C PRO A 207 15.09 11.33 -18.59
N ASP A 208 14.03 11.91 -18.00
CA ASP A 208 13.98 12.21 -16.57
C ASP A 208 13.62 10.97 -15.73
N TRP A 209 13.31 9.84 -16.37
CA TRP A 209 13.03 8.56 -15.72
C TRP A 209 14.12 7.52 -15.98
N GLN A 210 15.27 7.74 -15.35
CA GLN A 210 16.51 7.02 -15.65
C GLN A 210 16.60 5.60 -15.07
N ILE A 211 15.80 5.32 -14.03
CA ILE A 211 15.83 4.06 -13.29
C ILE A 211 15.49 2.91 -14.24
N CYS A 212 16.36 1.91 -14.34
CA CYS A 212 16.14 0.72 -15.14
C CYS A 212 17.02 -0.44 -14.66
N GLY A 213 16.87 -1.61 -15.27
CA GLY A 213 17.69 -2.79 -15.00
C GLY A 213 17.00 -3.88 -14.22
N ILE A 214 17.67 -5.03 -14.15
CA ILE A 214 17.18 -6.20 -13.44
C ILE A 214 17.71 -6.16 -12.01
N PRO A 215 16.84 -6.20 -10.98
CA PRO A 215 17.30 -6.20 -9.60
C PRO A 215 17.90 -7.54 -9.17
N ASP A 216 18.72 -7.53 -8.12
CA ASP A 216 19.22 -8.78 -7.51
C ASP A 216 18.08 -9.50 -6.78
N VAL A 217 17.27 -8.74 -6.05
CA VAL A 217 16.15 -9.25 -5.24
C VAL A 217 14.87 -8.49 -5.57
N LEU A 218 13.81 -9.23 -5.85
CA LEU A 218 12.45 -8.72 -5.89
C LEU A 218 11.71 -9.16 -4.62
N TYR A 219 11.34 -8.18 -3.80
CA TYR A 219 10.62 -8.37 -2.54
C TYR A 219 9.13 -8.07 -2.73
N VAL A 220 8.29 -9.09 -2.54
CA VAL A 220 6.84 -9.04 -2.83
C VAL A 220 6.03 -9.67 -1.70
N ASP A 221 4.72 -9.44 -1.68
CA ASP A 221 3.81 -10.14 -0.76
C ASP A 221 3.53 -11.59 -1.21
N HIS A 222 3.04 -12.43 -0.31
CA HIS A 222 2.51 -13.77 -0.58
C HIS A 222 1.16 -13.77 -1.32
N GLY A 223 0.78 -12.65 -1.96
CA GLY A 223 -0.42 -12.59 -2.79
C GLY A 223 -0.38 -13.65 -3.90
N SER A 224 -1.54 -14.24 -4.23
CA SER A 224 -1.67 -15.28 -5.27
C SER A 224 -1.06 -14.88 -6.62
N ASP A 225 -0.98 -13.57 -6.87
CA ASP A 225 -0.45 -12.99 -8.10
C ASP A 225 1.08 -13.09 -8.17
N PHE A 226 1.75 -13.02 -7.01
CA PHE A 226 3.20 -13.09 -6.88
C PHE A 226 3.72 -14.51 -6.65
N THR A 227 2.84 -15.43 -6.20
CA THR A 227 3.14 -16.87 -6.07
C THR A 227 2.84 -17.67 -7.33
N SER A 228 2.43 -16.99 -8.41
CA SER A 228 2.24 -17.56 -9.74
C SER A 228 3.54 -18.18 -10.29
N ILE A 229 3.42 -19.38 -10.86
CA ILE A 229 4.52 -20.09 -11.54
C ILE A 229 5.20 -19.20 -12.58
N HIS A 230 4.42 -18.36 -13.27
CA HIS A 230 4.93 -17.46 -14.30
C HIS A 230 5.92 -16.43 -13.74
N ILE A 231 5.61 -15.79 -12.62
CA ILE A 231 6.53 -14.80 -12.01
C ILE A 231 7.79 -15.48 -11.47
N ALA A 232 7.66 -16.70 -10.93
CA ALA A 232 8.82 -17.47 -10.49
C ALA A 232 9.75 -17.86 -11.66
N GLN A 233 9.18 -18.26 -12.81
CA GLN A 233 9.94 -18.56 -14.03
C GLN A 233 10.65 -17.33 -14.57
N VAL A 234 9.92 -16.21 -14.71
CA VAL A 234 10.49 -14.92 -15.11
C VAL A 234 11.63 -14.51 -14.19
N ALA A 235 11.46 -14.67 -12.88
CA ALA A 235 12.50 -14.35 -11.92
C ALA A 235 13.74 -15.24 -12.11
N ALA A 236 13.56 -16.52 -12.37
CA ALA A 236 14.67 -17.43 -12.66
C ALA A 236 15.39 -17.05 -13.98
N ASP A 237 14.64 -16.81 -15.06
CA ASP A 237 15.18 -16.49 -16.39
C ASP A 237 15.92 -15.15 -16.39
N LEU A 238 15.40 -14.17 -15.64
CA LEU A 238 16.06 -12.88 -15.42
C LEU A 238 17.11 -12.93 -14.29
N GLN A 239 17.43 -14.10 -13.72
CA GLN A 239 18.40 -14.23 -12.62
C GLN A 239 18.14 -13.24 -11.46
N MET A 240 16.86 -13.08 -11.13
CA MET A 240 16.35 -12.23 -10.07
C MET A 240 15.85 -13.12 -8.93
N ARG A 241 16.34 -12.91 -7.70
CA ARG A 241 15.88 -13.69 -6.55
C ARG A 241 14.53 -13.16 -6.07
N LEU A 242 13.51 -14.01 -6.08
CA LEU A 242 12.20 -13.68 -5.53
C LEU A 242 12.16 -13.96 -4.01
N VAL A 243 11.80 -12.95 -3.22
CA VAL A 243 11.67 -13.06 -1.76
C VAL A 243 10.28 -12.59 -1.34
N TYR A 244 9.60 -13.42 -0.56
CA TYR A 244 8.26 -13.12 -0.07
C TYR A 244 8.28 -12.57 1.36
N SER A 245 7.45 -11.57 1.64
CA SER A 245 7.31 -11.03 2.99
C SER A 245 6.64 -12.05 3.91
N THR A 246 7.24 -12.39 5.06
CA THR A 246 6.66 -13.33 6.03
C THR A 246 5.18 -13.02 6.34
N VAL A 247 4.31 -14.03 6.23
CA VAL A 247 2.88 -13.92 6.50
C VAL A 247 2.65 -13.31 7.89
N ALA A 248 1.77 -12.30 7.97
CA ALA A 248 1.42 -11.58 9.20
C ALA A 248 2.56 -10.80 9.90
N ARG A 249 3.65 -10.47 9.18
CA ARG A 249 4.74 -9.59 9.65
C ARG A 249 5.04 -8.48 8.62
N PRO A 250 4.38 -7.31 8.72
CA PRO A 250 4.51 -6.22 7.74
C PRO A 250 5.81 -5.40 7.83
N GLN A 251 6.72 -5.71 8.75
CA GLN A 251 7.88 -4.87 9.11
C GLN A 251 8.84 -4.55 7.93
N GLY A 252 8.85 -5.34 6.86
CA GLY A 252 9.68 -5.08 5.67
C GLY A 252 9.05 -4.17 4.61
N ARG A 253 7.75 -3.87 4.68
CA ARG A 253 6.96 -3.20 3.62
C ARG A 253 6.66 -1.73 3.87
N GLY A 254 7.06 -1.19 5.03
CA GLY A 254 6.76 0.20 5.40
C GLY A 254 7.28 1.27 4.41
N LYS A 255 8.18 0.91 3.49
CA LYS A 255 8.71 1.80 2.45
C LYS A 255 7.71 1.98 1.30
N ILE A 256 7.20 0.88 0.74
CA ILE A 256 6.20 0.91 -0.33
C ILE A 256 4.82 1.35 0.21
N GLU A 257 4.47 1.00 1.45
CA GLU A 257 3.26 1.51 2.12
C GLU A 257 3.31 3.04 2.27
N ARG A 258 4.46 3.60 2.68
CA ARG A 258 4.64 5.05 2.75
C ARG A 258 4.54 5.71 1.36
N LEU A 259 5.04 5.04 0.33
CA LEU A 259 4.91 5.50 -1.05
C LEU A 259 3.45 5.60 -1.48
N PHE A 260 2.62 4.58 -1.20
CA PHE A 260 1.18 4.67 -1.44
C PHE A 260 0.53 5.79 -0.63
N GLY A 261 0.98 6.01 0.60
CA GLY A 261 0.62 7.18 1.39
C GLY A 261 0.89 8.50 0.64
N SER A 262 2.11 8.67 0.10
CA SER A 262 2.47 9.83 -0.73
C SER A 262 1.61 9.94 -1.99
N VAL A 263 1.30 8.85 -2.68
CA VAL A 263 0.37 8.88 -3.83
C VAL A 263 -1.00 9.41 -3.40
N ASN A 264 -1.53 8.95 -2.28
CA ASN A 264 -2.83 9.39 -1.76
C ASN A 264 -2.83 10.86 -1.31
N THR A 265 -1.76 11.32 -0.66
CA THR A 265 -1.70 12.68 -0.08
C THR A 265 -1.19 13.75 -1.05
N GLU A 266 -0.35 13.38 -2.02
CA GLU A 266 0.32 14.33 -2.91
C GLU A 266 -0.30 14.31 -4.32
N LEU A 267 -0.50 13.12 -4.91
CA LEU A 267 -1.10 12.99 -6.25
C LEU A 267 -2.63 13.10 -6.18
N LEU A 268 -3.28 12.13 -5.53
CA LEU A 268 -4.75 12.01 -5.59
C LEU A 268 -5.45 13.21 -4.94
N ALA A 269 -4.81 13.86 -3.95
CA ALA A 269 -5.35 15.03 -3.26
C ALA A 269 -5.74 16.18 -4.20
N SER A 270 -5.06 16.32 -5.34
CA SER A 270 -5.32 17.36 -6.33
C SER A 270 -6.26 16.94 -7.47
N LEU A 271 -6.57 15.65 -7.60
CA LEU A 271 -7.31 15.10 -8.74
C LEU A 271 -8.83 15.02 -8.48
N PRO A 272 -9.66 15.25 -9.52
CA PRO A 272 -11.11 15.12 -9.38
C PRO A 272 -11.54 13.65 -9.25
N GLY A 273 -12.55 13.40 -8.41
CA GLY A 273 -13.05 12.04 -8.14
C GLY A 273 -12.37 11.31 -6.99
N ARG A 274 -11.44 11.96 -6.27
CA ARG A 274 -10.82 11.41 -5.05
C ARG A 274 -11.88 11.00 -4.03
N LEU A 275 -11.67 9.87 -3.38
CA LEU A 275 -12.51 9.33 -2.31
C LEU A 275 -11.99 9.76 -0.93
N LEU A 276 -12.92 10.14 -0.04
CA LEU A 276 -12.70 10.28 1.39
C LEU A 276 -13.82 9.55 2.12
N GLY A 277 -13.48 8.58 2.98
CA GLY A 277 -14.48 7.75 3.65
C GLY A 277 -15.41 7.00 2.68
N GLY A 278 -14.89 6.61 1.50
CA GLY A 278 -15.63 5.92 0.45
C GLY A 278 -16.54 6.80 -0.41
N LYS A 279 -16.54 8.13 -0.22
CA LYS A 279 -17.35 9.06 -1.01
C LYS A 279 -16.48 10.01 -1.84
N PRO A 280 -16.86 10.31 -3.10
CA PRO A 280 -16.12 11.25 -3.93
C PRO A 280 -16.26 12.68 -3.38
N VAL A 281 -15.13 13.36 -3.18
CA VAL A 281 -15.07 14.76 -2.73
C VAL A 281 -15.51 15.70 -3.84
N THR A 282 -15.13 15.39 -5.07
CA THR A 282 -15.48 16.12 -6.29
C THR A 282 -16.05 15.15 -7.33
N PRO A 283 -16.88 15.62 -8.28
CA PRO A 283 -17.42 14.76 -9.33
C PRO A 283 -16.31 14.05 -10.12
N PRO A 284 -16.36 12.72 -10.26
CA PRO A 284 -15.39 11.97 -11.07
C PRO A 284 -15.45 12.39 -12.54
N ARG A 285 -14.30 12.73 -13.11
CA ARG A 285 -14.19 13.19 -14.51
C ARG A 285 -13.05 12.55 -15.28
N LEU A 286 -12.01 12.07 -14.59
CA LEU A 286 -10.84 11.49 -15.23
C LEU A 286 -11.16 10.13 -15.84
N THR A 287 -10.69 9.92 -17.05
CA THR A 287 -10.54 8.60 -17.67
C THR A 287 -9.33 7.87 -17.09
N LEU A 288 -9.22 6.57 -17.37
CA LEU A 288 -8.03 5.79 -16.96
C LEU A 288 -6.75 6.35 -17.59
N SER A 289 -6.79 6.76 -18.85
CA SER A 289 -5.63 7.31 -19.56
C SER A 289 -5.19 8.66 -19.00
N GLU A 290 -6.12 9.52 -18.61
CA GLU A 290 -5.78 10.81 -17.97
C GLU A 290 -5.20 10.60 -16.57
N LEU A 291 -5.72 9.62 -15.81
CA LEU A 291 -5.11 9.24 -14.54
C LEU A 291 -3.71 8.64 -14.74
N ASP A 292 -3.50 7.82 -15.77
CA ASP A 292 -2.20 7.25 -16.09
C ASP A 292 -1.18 8.35 -16.39
N ALA A 293 -1.54 9.35 -17.21
CA ALA A 293 -0.71 10.51 -17.48
C ALA A 293 -0.40 11.33 -16.20
N ALA A 294 -1.37 11.46 -15.29
CA ALA A 294 -1.16 12.12 -14.00
C ALA A 294 -0.19 11.33 -13.09
N VAL A 295 -0.30 10.00 -13.07
CA VAL A 295 0.64 9.12 -12.36
C VAL A 295 2.04 9.24 -12.97
N HIS A 296 2.16 9.21 -14.30
CA HIS A 296 3.43 9.40 -15.00
C HIS A 296 4.09 10.73 -14.60
N ALA A 297 3.36 11.84 -14.70
CA ALA A 297 3.86 13.15 -14.33
C ALA A 297 4.27 13.22 -12.85
N PHE A 298 3.51 12.60 -11.95
CA PHE A 298 3.87 12.50 -10.54
C PHE A 298 5.16 11.72 -10.34
N VAL A 299 5.32 10.56 -10.99
CA VAL A 299 6.53 9.74 -10.86
C VAL A 299 7.75 10.51 -11.34
N VAL A 300 7.70 11.02 -12.57
CA VAL A 300 8.87 11.59 -13.26
C VAL A 300 9.18 13.00 -12.79
N LYS A 301 8.18 13.90 -12.80
CA LYS A 301 8.42 15.33 -12.61
C LYS A 301 8.38 15.75 -11.14
N HIS A 302 7.79 14.95 -10.26
CA HIS A 302 7.62 15.30 -8.85
C HIS A 302 8.33 14.35 -7.88
N TYR A 303 7.98 13.07 -7.87
CA TYR A 303 8.44 12.14 -6.83
C TYR A 303 9.91 11.74 -7.00
N ASN A 304 10.34 11.35 -8.21
CA ASN A 304 11.72 10.92 -8.45
C ASN A 304 12.71 12.11 -8.52
N SER A 305 12.22 13.32 -8.77
CA SER A 305 13.03 14.55 -8.88
C SER A 305 13.17 15.32 -7.57
N ARG A 306 12.22 15.22 -6.63
CA ARG A 306 12.28 15.95 -5.36
C ARG A 306 13.32 15.38 -4.40
N SER A 307 13.85 16.21 -3.51
CA SER A 307 14.68 15.74 -2.39
C SER A 307 13.87 14.84 -1.45
N HIS A 308 14.40 13.65 -1.15
CA HIS A 308 13.74 12.68 -0.29
C HIS A 308 14.37 12.70 1.12
N PRO A 309 13.60 12.92 2.21
CA PRO A 309 14.16 13.13 3.55
C PRO A 309 15.04 12.00 4.09
N ALA A 310 14.77 10.75 3.69
CA ALA A 310 15.54 9.60 4.15
C ALA A 310 16.89 9.41 3.46
N THR A 311 17.08 9.99 2.27
CA THR A 311 18.32 9.89 1.48
C THR A 311 19.08 11.21 1.44
N GLY A 312 18.42 12.34 1.71
CA GLY A 312 18.99 13.68 1.64
C GLY A 312 19.12 14.23 0.22
N THR A 313 18.90 13.39 -0.79
CA THR A 313 18.99 13.71 -2.23
C THR A 313 17.73 13.24 -2.95
N SER A 314 17.58 13.59 -4.23
CA SER A 314 16.49 13.07 -5.04
C SER A 314 16.62 11.58 -5.32
N PRO A 315 15.51 10.83 -5.48
CA PRO A 315 15.58 9.43 -5.87
C PRO A 315 16.33 9.18 -7.18
N ASN A 316 16.20 10.07 -8.17
CA ASN A 316 17.00 10.02 -9.40
C ASN A 316 18.50 10.13 -9.09
N SER A 317 18.92 11.16 -8.36
CA SER A 317 20.33 11.36 -8.00
C SER A 317 20.88 10.22 -7.15
N ALA A 318 20.07 9.69 -6.22
CA ALA A 318 20.45 8.54 -5.40
C ALA A 318 20.59 7.27 -6.24
N TRP A 319 19.78 7.08 -7.28
CA TRP A 319 19.86 5.90 -8.14
C TRP A 319 21.05 5.96 -9.09
N VAL A 320 21.34 7.12 -9.67
CA VAL A 320 22.52 7.34 -10.52
C VAL A 320 23.80 7.20 -9.71
N ALA A 321 23.80 7.69 -8.46
CA ALA A 321 24.96 7.71 -7.57
C ALA A 321 26.20 8.27 -8.31
N ASP A 322 27.35 7.60 -8.24
CA ASP A 322 28.59 8.01 -8.90
C ASP A 322 28.71 7.49 -10.35
N GLY A 323 27.61 7.01 -10.94
CA GLY A 323 27.58 6.37 -12.25
C GLY A 323 27.87 4.88 -12.17
N TRP A 324 26.88 4.07 -12.50
CA TRP A 324 27.00 2.62 -12.54
C TRP A 324 26.18 2.06 -13.70
N LEU A 325 26.49 0.83 -14.12
CA LEU A 325 25.80 0.19 -15.23
C LEU A 325 24.81 -0.87 -14.71
N PRO A 326 23.50 -0.67 -14.89
CA PRO A 326 22.51 -1.68 -14.55
C PRO A 326 22.65 -2.92 -15.43
N ARG A 327 22.38 -4.08 -14.83
CA ARG A 327 22.19 -5.33 -15.57
C ARG A 327 20.90 -5.19 -16.38
N MET A 328 20.98 -5.38 -17.69
CA MET A 328 19.84 -5.24 -18.60
C MET A 328 19.60 -6.56 -19.32
N PRO A 329 18.36 -6.86 -19.75
CA PRO A 329 18.13 -7.85 -20.80
C PRO A 329 18.82 -7.43 -22.10
N ASP A 330 19.25 -8.38 -22.91
CA ASP A 330 19.95 -8.10 -24.17
C ASP A 330 19.00 -7.47 -25.20
N ARG A 331 17.73 -7.92 -25.19
CA ARG A 331 16.71 -7.48 -26.13
C ARG A 331 15.36 -7.25 -25.44
N LEU A 332 14.62 -6.25 -25.92
CA LEU A 332 13.27 -5.96 -25.42
C LEU A 332 12.33 -7.14 -25.69
N GLU A 333 12.53 -7.84 -26.81
CA GLU A 333 11.74 -8.99 -27.19
C GLU A 333 11.83 -10.10 -26.14
N GLU A 334 13.01 -10.39 -25.60
CA GLU A 334 13.21 -11.40 -24.56
C GLU A 334 12.45 -11.04 -23.28
N LEU A 335 12.58 -9.77 -22.85
CA LEU A 335 11.85 -9.28 -21.68
C LEU A 335 10.34 -9.42 -21.87
N ASP A 336 9.88 -9.23 -23.10
CA ASP A 336 8.46 -9.26 -23.41
C ASP A 336 7.90 -10.65 -23.61
N GLU A 337 8.70 -11.59 -24.11
CA GLU A 337 8.38 -13.01 -24.10
C GLU A 337 8.23 -13.53 -22.67
N LEU A 338 9.05 -13.03 -21.76
CA LEU A 338 9.06 -13.42 -20.36
C LEU A 338 7.90 -12.78 -19.58
N LEU A 339 7.69 -11.46 -19.69
CA LEU A 339 6.80 -10.73 -18.78
C LEU A 339 5.41 -10.46 -19.35
N VAL A 340 5.27 -10.44 -20.66
CA VAL A 340 4.05 -9.98 -21.28
C VAL A 340 3.51 -11.11 -22.12
N LEU A 341 2.22 -11.00 -22.42
CA LEU A 341 1.60 -11.59 -23.60
C LEU A 341 0.89 -12.93 -23.31
N VAL A 342 -0.41 -12.81 -23.02
CA VAL A 342 -1.35 -13.94 -23.07
C VAL A 342 -1.27 -14.58 -24.46
N ALA A 343 -0.61 -15.73 -24.54
CA ALA A 343 -0.51 -16.51 -25.76
C ALA A 343 -1.91 -16.93 -26.21
N ARG A 344 -2.32 -16.51 -27.41
CA ARG A 344 -3.57 -16.94 -28.04
C ARG A 344 -3.25 -17.51 -29.41
N PRO A 345 -3.65 -18.76 -29.72
CA PRO A 345 -3.53 -19.26 -31.07
C PRO A 345 -4.47 -18.50 -32.00
N ARG A 346 -3.95 -18.08 -33.16
CA ARG A 346 -4.67 -17.44 -34.25
C ARG A 346 -4.22 -18.01 -35.58
N VAL A 347 -5.03 -17.81 -36.61
CA VAL A 347 -4.69 -18.16 -37.99
C VAL A 347 -4.46 -16.87 -38.75
N VAL A 348 -3.40 -16.83 -39.56
CA VAL A 348 -3.14 -15.70 -40.44
C VAL A 348 -4.12 -15.75 -41.61
N GLY A 349 -4.96 -14.73 -41.74
CA GLY A 349 -5.86 -14.58 -42.88
C GLY A 349 -5.18 -13.85 -44.04
N ARG A 350 -5.85 -13.83 -45.20
CA ARG A 350 -5.41 -13.03 -46.37
C ARG A 350 -5.36 -11.53 -46.06
N ASP A 351 -6.19 -11.09 -45.11
CA ASP A 351 -6.28 -9.71 -44.62
C ASP A 351 -5.46 -9.47 -43.34
N GLY A 352 -4.54 -10.38 -42.99
CA GLY A 352 -3.76 -10.33 -41.76
C GLY A 352 -4.41 -11.09 -40.61
N ILE A 353 -4.10 -10.70 -39.37
CA ILE A 353 -4.58 -11.39 -38.17
C ILE A 353 -5.74 -10.61 -37.54
N ARG A 354 -6.82 -11.31 -37.20
CA ARG A 354 -7.94 -10.74 -36.45
C ARG A 354 -7.86 -11.12 -34.97
N PHE A 355 -7.72 -10.11 -34.11
CA PHE A 355 -7.74 -10.31 -32.67
C PHE A 355 -8.46 -9.16 -31.98
N GLY A 356 -9.25 -9.50 -30.96
CA GLY A 356 -10.07 -8.50 -30.29
C GLY A 356 -10.91 -7.69 -31.27
N GLY A 357 -11.28 -8.27 -32.43
CA GLY A 357 -11.92 -7.70 -33.64
C GLY A 357 -11.29 -6.41 -34.20
N LEU A 358 -10.02 -6.18 -33.89
CA LEU A 358 -9.11 -5.34 -34.65
C LEU A 358 -8.41 -6.22 -35.69
N ARG A 359 -7.92 -5.57 -36.75
CA ARG A 359 -7.15 -6.20 -37.83
C ARG A 359 -5.70 -5.77 -37.72
N TYR A 360 -4.79 -6.72 -37.69
CA TYR A 360 -3.35 -6.47 -37.58
C TYR A 360 -2.67 -6.94 -38.85
N LEU A 361 -1.79 -6.11 -39.37
CA LEU A 361 -1.06 -6.38 -40.60
C LEU A 361 0.42 -6.13 -40.40
N ASP A 362 1.22 -7.01 -40.99
CA ASP A 362 2.64 -6.81 -41.27
C ASP A 362 2.94 -7.55 -42.59
N PRO A 363 3.72 -6.97 -43.52
CA PRO A 363 4.07 -7.62 -44.78
C PRO A 363 4.68 -9.03 -44.62
N THR A 364 5.42 -9.28 -43.55
CA THR A 364 6.04 -10.59 -43.26
C THR A 364 5.00 -11.70 -43.05
N LEU A 365 3.76 -11.36 -42.70
CA LEU A 365 2.66 -12.34 -42.54
C LEU A 365 2.22 -12.97 -43.86
N ALA A 366 2.55 -12.38 -45.01
CA ALA A 366 2.14 -12.89 -46.32
C ALA A 366 2.61 -14.33 -46.57
N ALA A 367 3.79 -14.70 -46.08
CA ALA A 367 4.36 -16.04 -46.20
C ALA A 367 3.68 -17.09 -45.29
N PHE A 368 2.85 -16.66 -44.34
CA PHE A 368 2.25 -17.51 -43.31
C PHE A 368 0.73 -17.57 -43.40
N VAL A 369 0.14 -17.10 -44.50
CA VAL A 369 -1.32 -17.13 -44.72
C VAL A 369 -1.86 -18.55 -44.65
N GLY A 370 -2.84 -18.79 -43.78
CA GLY A 370 -3.42 -20.10 -43.50
C GLY A 370 -2.74 -20.86 -42.36
N GLU A 371 -1.56 -20.41 -41.90
CA GLU A 371 -0.85 -21.07 -40.80
C GLU A 371 -1.35 -20.62 -39.42
N ARG A 372 -1.15 -21.49 -38.43
CA ARG A 372 -1.42 -21.19 -37.03
C ARG A 372 -0.22 -20.49 -36.41
N VAL A 373 -0.48 -19.31 -35.87
CA VAL A 373 0.50 -18.48 -35.16
C VAL A 373 0.02 -18.24 -33.73
N THR A 374 0.97 -18.06 -32.82
CA THR A 374 0.68 -17.61 -31.46
C THR A 374 0.80 -16.10 -31.44
N ILE A 375 -0.29 -15.42 -31.10
CA ILE A 375 -0.22 -13.98 -30.87
C ILE A 375 -0.01 -13.71 -29.40
N ARG A 376 0.65 -12.60 -29.18
CA ARG A 376 1.10 -12.14 -27.89
C ARG A 376 0.85 -10.62 -27.87
N HIS A 377 0.16 -10.07 -26.86
CA HIS A 377 -0.20 -8.63 -26.79
C HIS A 377 -0.18 -8.05 -25.36
N ASP A 378 0.11 -6.76 -25.22
CA ASP A 378 -0.05 -6.02 -23.96
C ASP A 378 -1.54 -5.64 -23.82
N PRO A 379 -2.24 -5.96 -22.71
CA PRO A 379 -3.64 -5.60 -22.55
C PRO A 379 -3.88 -4.07 -22.49
N ARG A 380 -2.86 -3.27 -22.15
CA ARG A 380 -2.91 -1.79 -22.11
C ARG A 380 -2.82 -1.19 -23.51
N ASP A 381 -2.09 -1.86 -24.40
CA ASP A 381 -1.91 -1.42 -25.77
C ASP A 381 -2.13 -2.58 -26.74
N VAL A 382 -3.33 -2.61 -27.33
CA VAL A 382 -3.67 -3.53 -28.41
C VAL A 382 -3.56 -2.87 -29.78
N ALA A 383 -2.92 -1.72 -29.93
CA ALA A 383 -2.59 -1.19 -31.25
C ALA A 383 -1.56 -2.08 -31.96
N GLU A 384 -0.73 -2.78 -31.18
CA GLU A 384 0.27 -3.72 -31.67
C GLU A 384 0.06 -5.12 -31.09
N ILE A 385 0.32 -6.14 -31.92
CA ILE A 385 0.50 -7.52 -31.45
C ILE A 385 1.84 -8.08 -31.95
N ARG A 386 2.41 -8.97 -31.15
CA ARG A 386 3.56 -9.77 -31.54
C ARG A 386 3.11 -11.14 -32.01
N VAL A 387 3.65 -11.57 -33.13
CA VAL A 387 3.28 -12.81 -33.78
C VAL A 387 4.44 -13.79 -33.68
N TYR A 388 4.13 -15.03 -33.31
CA TYR A 388 5.08 -16.12 -33.16
C TYR A 388 4.64 -17.31 -34.00
N HIS A 389 5.59 -17.96 -34.66
CA HIS A 389 5.35 -19.21 -35.35
C HIS A 389 6.31 -20.27 -34.79
N ARG A 390 5.75 -21.38 -34.27
CA ARG A 390 6.51 -22.45 -33.59
C ARG A 390 7.45 -21.90 -32.51
N ASP A 391 6.89 -21.05 -31.65
CA ASP A 391 7.58 -20.38 -30.53
C ASP A 391 8.76 -19.48 -30.91
N ARG A 392 8.93 -19.16 -32.20
CA ARG A 392 9.89 -18.16 -32.68
C ARG A 392 9.18 -16.87 -33.02
N PHE A 393 9.75 -15.75 -32.58
CA PHE A 393 9.26 -14.42 -32.95
C PHE A 393 9.28 -14.26 -34.47
N LEU A 394 8.15 -13.81 -35.02
CA LEU A 394 7.97 -13.58 -36.45
C LEU A 394 8.01 -12.09 -36.77
N CYS A 395 7.06 -11.31 -36.21
CA CYS A 395 6.93 -9.89 -36.50
C CYS A 395 6.07 -9.13 -35.48
N ARG A 396 6.11 -7.80 -35.56
CA ARG A 396 5.21 -6.86 -34.87
C ARG A 396 4.10 -6.45 -35.85
N ALA A 397 2.90 -6.98 -35.68
CA ALA A 397 1.77 -6.62 -36.52
C ALA A 397 0.97 -5.48 -35.89
N ILE A 398 0.74 -4.42 -36.66
CA ILE A 398 0.11 -3.18 -36.18
C ILE A 398 -1.31 -3.09 -36.72
N ASN A 399 -2.22 -2.55 -35.92
CA ASN A 399 -3.52 -2.14 -36.41
C ASN A 399 -3.42 -0.76 -37.08
N ALA A 400 -3.57 -0.72 -38.41
CA ALA A 400 -3.44 0.51 -39.19
C ALA A 400 -4.43 1.63 -38.82
N GLU A 401 -5.59 1.32 -38.22
CA GLU A 401 -6.60 2.31 -37.80
C GLU A 401 -6.30 2.95 -36.43
N HIS A 402 -5.30 2.40 -35.73
CA HIS A 402 -4.95 2.76 -34.35
C HIS A 402 -3.44 2.92 -34.15
N ALA A 403 -2.63 2.97 -35.22
CA ALA A 403 -1.17 3.04 -35.14
C ALA A 403 -0.66 4.25 -34.34
N ASP A 404 -1.40 5.36 -34.34
CA ASP A 404 -0.99 6.62 -33.68
C ASP A 404 -1.56 6.81 -32.27
N ARG A 405 -2.22 5.79 -31.69
CA ARG A 405 -2.86 5.90 -30.38
C ARG A 405 -2.84 4.60 -29.59
N THR A 406 -2.54 4.70 -28.31
CA THR A 406 -2.67 3.58 -27.37
C THR A 406 -4.14 3.26 -27.14
N VAL A 407 -4.56 2.03 -27.42
CA VAL A 407 -5.94 1.57 -27.19
C VAL A 407 -5.91 0.31 -26.36
N SER A 408 -6.64 0.28 -25.24
CA SER A 408 -6.70 -0.92 -24.41
C SER A 408 -7.68 -1.96 -24.97
N LEU A 409 -7.46 -3.25 -24.67
CA LEU A 409 -8.37 -4.32 -25.09
C LEU A 409 -9.81 -4.08 -24.61
N ARG A 410 -9.97 -3.44 -23.45
CA ARG A 410 -11.27 -3.12 -22.87
C ARG A 410 -12.00 -2.03 -23.62
N ASP A 411 -11.30 -0.99 -24.08
CA ASP A 411 -11.93 0.09 -24.84
C ASP A 411 -12.54 -0.46 -26.14
N VAL A 412 -11.81 -1.36 -26.80
CA VAL A 412 -12.30 -2.08 -27.97
C VAL A 412 -13.54 -2.92 -27.64
N GLN A 413 -13.49 -3.70 -26.55
CA GLN A 413 -14.64 -4.51 -26.12
C GLN A 413 -15.85 -3.64 -25.74
N ALA A 414 -15.63 -2.50 -25.09
CA ALA A 414 -16.67 -1.58 -24.68
C ALA A 414 -17.31 -0.88 -25.89
N ALA A 415 -16.51 -0.38 -26.83
CA ALA A 415 -16.98 0.20 -28.09
C ALA A 415 -17.88 -0.80 -28.86
N ARG A 416 -17.50 -2.08 -28.88
CA ARG A 416 -18.34 -3.14 -29.48
C ARG A 416 -19.64 -3.37 -28.74
N ARG A 417 -19.62 -3.42 -27.41
CA ARG A 417 -20.84 -3.59 -26.61
C ARG A 417 -21.79 -2.41 -26.85
N ALA A 418 -21.26 -1.19 -26.92
CA ALA A 418 -22.02 0.02 -27.24
C ALA A 418 -22.64 -0.05 -28.64
N ARG A 419 -21.88 -0.41 -29.67
CA ARG A 419 -22.39 -0.59 -31.05
C ARG A 419 -23.46 -1.66 -31.13
N ARG A 420 -23.26 -2.80 -30.47
CA ARG A 420 -24.25 -3.89 -30.41
C ARG A 420 -25.54 -3.44 -29.74
N LYS A 421 -25.44 -2.67 -28.64
CA LYS A 421 -26.60 -2.09 -27.96
C LYS A 421 -27.35 -1.12 -28.89
N ALA A 422 -26.64 -0.22 -29.57
CA ALA A 422 -27.25 0.72 -30.52
C ALA A 422 -27.95 0.00 -31.68
N LEU A 423 -27.34 -1.04 -32.25
CA LEU A 423 -27.97 -1.86 -33.29
C LEU A 423 -29.22 -2.58 -32.76
N ARG A 424 -29.16 -3.15 -31.54
CA ARG A 424 -30.32 -3.80 -30.90
C ARG A 424 -31.46 -2.81 -30.69
N THR A 425 -31.16 -1.59 -30.24
CA THR A 425 -32.15 -0.52 -30.09
C THR A 425 -32.76 -0.14 -31.44
N GLY A 426 -31.96 0.04 -32.48
CA GLY A 426 -32.46 0.34 -33.83
C GLY A 426 -33.27 -0.80 -34.45
N ILE A 427 -32.91 -2.06 -34.19
CA ILE A 427 -33.71 -3.23 -34.59
C ILE A 427 -35.05 -3.22 -33.86
N ASN A 428 -35.07 -3.04 -32.53
CA ASN A 428 -36.30 -3.00 -31.75
C ASN A 428 -37.22 -1.85 -32.17
N GLN A 429 -36.67 -0.67 -32.49
CA GLN A 429 -37.43 0.46 -33.04
C GLN A 429 -38.06 0.14 -34.39
N ARG A 430 -37.33 -0.53 -35.29
CA ARG A 430 -37.87 -0.95 -36.60
C ARG A 430 -38.92 -2.05 -36.46
N ILE A 431 -38.72 -3.02 -35.56
CA ILE A 431 -39.73 -4.04 -35.24
C ILE A 431 -40.99 -3.40 -34.68
N ALA A 432 -40.86 -2.43 -33.76
CA ALA A 432 -42.00 -1.72 -33.18
C ALA A 432 -42.74 -0.81 -34.19
N ALA A 433 -42.09 -0.43 -35.29
CA ALA A 433 -42.70 0.34 -36.37
C ALA A 433 -43.43 -0.53 -37.42
N VAL A 434 -43.31 -1.86 -37.34
CA VAL A 434 -44.11 -2.76 -38.18
C VAL A 434 -45.51 -2.86 -37.54
N PRO A 435 -46.58 -2.40 -38.22
CA PRO A 435 -47.94 -2.62 -37.72
C PRO A 435 -48.21 -4.12 -37.62
N ALA A 436 -48.90 -4.54 -36.56
CA ALA A 436 -49.27 -5.93 -36.37
C ALA A 436 -50.04 -6.42 -37.61
N VAL A 437 -49.41 -7.30 -38.40
CA VAL A 437 -50.08 -7.98 -39.49
C VAL A 437 -51.09 -8.94 -38.85
N PRO A 438 -52.39 -8.87 -39.17
CA PRO A 438 -53.35 -9.84 -38.67
C PRO A 438 -52.93 -11.23 -39.17
N ASP A 439 -52.76 -12.15 -38.24
CA ASP A 439 -52.28 -13.50 -38.49
C ASP A 439 -53.31 -14.23 -39.38
N ALA A 440 -53.01 -14.40 -40.67
CA ALA A 440 -53.90 -15.01 -41.66
C ALA A 440 -53.89 -16.56 -41.58
N ARG A 441 -53.81 -17.13 -40.38
CA ARG A 441 -53.92 -18.57 -40.12
C ARG A 441 -54.67 -18.84 -38.82
N ALA A 442 -55.89 -18.34 -38.71
CA ALA A 442 -56.90 -19.00 -37.89
C ALA A 442 -57.45 -20.18 -38.70
N ASN A 443 -56.94 -21.39 -38.42
CA ASN A 443 -57.64 -22.61 -38.81
C ASN A 443 -58.54 -23.01 -37.62
N PRO A 444 -59.87 -23.08 -37.79
CA PRO A 444 -60.79 -23.41 -36.72
C PRO A 444 -60.95 -24.92 -36.66
N ASP A 445 -60.18 -25.60 -35.82
CA ASP A 445 -60.53 -26.93 -35.27
C ASP A 445 -59.47 -27.38 -34.26
N ALA A 446 -59.73 -27.14 -32.98
CA ALA A 446 -59.27 -27.95 -31.86
C ALA A 446 -59.86 -27.41 -30.54
N ILE A 447 -61.07 -27.89 -30.25
CA ILE A 447 -61.64 -28.34 -28.96
C ILE A 447 -60.97 -27.84 -27.65
N SER A 448 -61.80 -27.22 -26.81
CA SER A 448 -61.62 -26.82 -25.41
C SER A 448 -61.45 -28.04 -24.49
N ASP A 449 -60.68 -28.04 -23.39
CA ASP A 449 -60.79 -27.32 -22.10
C ASP A 449 -59.67 -27.87 -21.14
N PRO A 450 -59.53 -27.49 -19.85
CA PRO A 450 -59.34 -26.16 -19.27
C PRO A 450 -58.25 -26.11 -18.14
N VAL A 451 -57.79 -24.88 -17.81
CA VAL A 451 -57.50 -24.32 -16.46
C VAL A 451 -56.38 -24.85 -15.51
N SER A 452 -55.57 -23.87 -15.07
CA SER A 452 -54.73 -23.76 -13.83
C SER A 452 -53.47 -24.64 -13.78
N ALA A 453 -52.34 -24.24 -13.21
CA ALA A 453 -52.14 -23.45 -11.99
C ALA A 453 -50.71 -22.85 -11.90
N SER A 454 -50.55 -21.95 -10.94
CA SER A 454 -49.36 -21.19 -10.56
C SER A 454 -48.17 -22.04 -10.07
N GLY A 455 -46.97 -21.49 -10.31
CA GLY A 455 -45.87 -21.50 -9.35
C GLY A 455 -44.85 -22.64 -9.45
N ARG A 456 -43.58 -22.28 -9.71
CA ARG A 456 -42.46 -22.47 -8.75
C ARG A 456 -41.14 -21.95 -9.35
N ARG A 457 -40.45 -21.11 -8.55
CA ARG A 457 -39.02 -20.80 -8.67
C ARG A 457 -38.21 -22.09 -8.52
N HIS A 458 -37.23 -22.32 -9.41
CA HIS A 458 -36.18 -23.30 -9.18
C HIS A 458 -34.82 -22.63 -8.91
N PRO A 459 -33.95 -23.21 -8.05
CA PRO A 459 -32.82 -22.54 -7.43
C PRO A 459 -31.50 -22.73 -8.19
N ARG A 460 -30.53 -21.86 -7.88
CA ARG A 460 -29.15 -21.87 -8.38
C ARG A 460 -28.43 -23.15 -7.93
N LEU A 461 -27.93 -23.94 -8.89
CA LEU A 461 -26.97 -25.01 -8.63
C LEU A 461 -25.54 -24.46 -8.66
N LYS A 462 -24.83 -24.65 -7.54
CA LYS A 462 -23.36 -24.64 -7.44
C LYS A 462 -22.86 -26.02 -7.85
N VAL A 463 -21.74 -26.09 -8.56
CA VAL A 463 -20.95 -27.32 -8.70
C VAL A 463 -19.48 -26.99 -8.45
N TYR A 464 -18.87 -27.72 -7.51
CA TYR A 464 -17.43 -27.78 -7.23
C TYR A 464 -16.83 -29.02 -7.94
N ARG A 465 -15.63 -28.81 -8.52
CA ARG A 465 -14.41 -29.65 -8.65
C ARG A 465 -14.45 -31.09 -9.25
N GLU A 466 -13.26 -31.40 -9.81
CA GLU A 466 -12.65 -32.68 -10.28
C GLU A 466 -12.71 -32.82 -11.81
N ASP A 467 -11.62 -32.86 -12.58
CA ASP A 467 -10.20 -33.22 -12.32
C ASP A 467 -9.18 -32.12 -12.68
#